data_AF-A0A838NGR1-F1
#
_entry.id   AF-A0A838NGR1-F1
#
_cell.length_a   1.000
_cell.length_b   1.000
_cell.length_c   1.000
_cell.angle_alpha   90.00
_cell.angle_beta   90.00
_cell.angle_gamma   90.00
#
_symmetry.space_group_name_H-M   'P 1'
#
loop_
_entity.id
_entity.type
_entity.pdbx_description
1 polymer ?
#
loop_
_entity_poly.entity_id
_entity_poly.type
_entity_poly.pdbx_seq_one_letter_code
_entity_poly.pdbx_strand_id
1 'polypeptide(L)'
;MFPRPALLAALAAAAVAAQGCDGRSAGPTGPSNSGKFDPANPNQPEICLDPAGNPLPIAPDSQRVDLGKPAFSDPTNITNPLFPIGTLFRAVFYGKVDGAPLRLETTLLSGTRTLDVGGQPVEALVSQFLAFVDGRIHEVAIDHYAQADDGSVWYFGEDVFNYEDGAVVDTEGTWLVGRDGPAAMIMPASPQVGDVWRPENICGLVFEEVTATATGLTVQSAHGPVTGALVVQELHMDATLEDKTFAPGYGEWTSGGGDNLEALVLAVPADALPGLPPRELETLSSGAAEIFDLAQAEDWEAAAVTAGGMTEAWDGFKASPVPAMIETELQGGLDVLGAAIDAQDVEEARQATLRVALPALDLKLPHRTAAETDLDLLGVWARQLVLDAAAGDQNGVIGDAATLKWIRDRVARDVPLPELRALDERLDGLRSAAVTGNLRAAGAAAVSLRAALRPIRLDRTPPGR
;
A
#
# COMPACT_ATOMS: atom_id res chain seq x y z
N MET A 1 12.71 4.68 -26.69
CA MET A 1 11.36 5.28 -26.74
C MET A 1 10.43 4.15 -26.31
N PHE A 2 10.37 3.95 -25.00
CA PHE A 2 9.56 2.91 -24.37
C PHE A 2 8.19 3.53 -24.05
N PRO A 3 7.07 2.84 -24.34
CA PRO A 3 5.75 3.32 -23.95
C PRO A 3 5.65 3.33 -22.42
N ARG A 4 5.14 4.43 -21.87
CA ARG A 4 4.84 4.58 -20.43
C ARG A 4 3.57 3.78 -20.12
N PRO A 5 3.56 2.94 -19.07
CA PRO A 5 2.36 2.26 -18.65
C PRO A 5 1.43 3.18 -17.87
N ALA A 6 0.14 2.96 -18.05
CA ALA A 6 -0.97 3.66 -17.40
C ALA A 6 -1.64 2.78 -16.35
N LEU A 7 -0.86 1.96 -15.63
CA LEU A 7 -1.40 1.02 -14.66
C LEU A 7 -0.76 1.24 -13.28
N LEU A 8 -1.46 2.00 -12.46
CA LEU A 8 -1.60 1.79 -11.02
C LEU A 8 -2.84 2.62 -10.65
N ALA A 9 -3.99 1.93 -10.64
CA ALA A 9 -5.26 2.45 -10.18
C ALA A 9 -5.86 1.40 -9.23
N ALA A 10 -5.11 1.12 -8.16
CA ALA A 10 -5.71 0.60 -6.94
C ALA A 10 -6.19 1.74 -6.04
N LEU A 11 -5.73 2.97 -6.28
CA LEU A 11 -6.23 4.27 -5.87
C LEU A 11 -5.40 5.31 -6.67
N ALA A 12 -6.05 6.20 -7.44
CA ALA A 12 -5.48 7.40 -8.09
C ALA A 12 -4.32 7.37 -9.16
N ALA A 13 -4.77 7.47 -10.42
CA ALA A 13 -4.38 8.47 -11.44
C ALA A 13 -3.04 8.41 -12.25
N ALA A 14 -3.17 7.88 -13.47
CA ALA A 14 -2.74 8.39 -14.79
C ALA A 14 -1.86 9.66 -14.93
N ALA A 15 -0.53 9.54 -15.00
CA ALA A 15 0.36 10.65 -15.39
C ALA A 15 0.50 10.91 -16.91
N VAL A 16 0.09 12.10 -17.37
CA VAL A 16 0.39 12.64 -18.71
C VAL A 16 1.70 13.44 -18.70
N ALA A 17 2.70 13.02 -19.47
CA ALA A 17 3.97 13.73 -19.56
C ALA A 17 4.03 14.80 -20.66
N ALA A 18 4.46 16.00 -20.29
CA ALA A 18 4.98 17.01 -21.22
C ALA A 18 6.51 16.87 -21.37
N GLN A 19 7.02 16.75 -22.60
CA GLN A 19 8.43 17.01 -22.92
C GLN A 19 8.55 18.34 -23.67
N GLY A 20 9.42 19.21 -23.17
CA GLY A 20 9.99 20.32 -23.92
C GLY A 20 11.32 19.92 -24.57
N CYS A 21 11.51 20.27 -25.84
CA CYS A 21 12.56 21.19 -26.29
C CYS A 21 12.47 21.46 -27.81
N ASP A 22 12.48 22.76 -28.11
CA ASP A 22 12.89 23.48 -29.34
C ASP A 22 12.23 23.25 -30.70
N GLY A 23 11.54 24.31 -31.17
CA GLY A 23 11.37 24.58 -32.60
C GLY A 23 10.13 25.40 -32.97
N ARG A 24 10.30 26.72 -33.13
CA ARG A 24 9.35 27.69 -33.73
C ARG A 24 8.34 27.09 -34.72
N SER A 25 7.04 27.25 -34.48
CA SER A 25 6.06 27.73 -35.49
C SER A 25 4.70 28.03 -34.85
N ALA A 26 3.99 28.99 -35.47
CA ALA A 26 2.75 29.59 -35.02
C ALA A 26 1.58 28.59 -34.87
N GLY A 27 0.71 28.85 -33.89
CA GLY A 27 -0.41 27.98 -33.54
C GLY A 27 -1.55 27.92 -34.56
N PRO A 28 -2.59 27.13 -34.21
CA PRO A 28 -3.94 27.67 -34.25
C PRO A 28 -4.62 27.50 -32.88
N THR A 29 -5.26 28.58 -32.44
CA THR A 29 -6.20 28.61 -31.32
C THR A 29 -7.44 27.78 -31.68
N GLY A 30 -7.55 26.58 -31.13
CA GLY A 30 -8.79 25.81 -31.05
C GLY A 30 -9.29 25.78 -29.60
N PRO A 31 -10.61 25.85 -29.35
CA PRO A 31 -11.14 25.87 -27.99
C PRO A 31 -10.91 24.50 -27.33
N SER A 32 -10.16 24.47 -26.23
CA SER A 32 -10.12 23.34 -25.31
C SER A 32 -11.47 23.28 -24.58
N ASN A 33 -12.39 22.49 -25.12
CA ASN A 33 -13.64 22.17 -24.43
C ASN A 33 -13.37 20.97 -23.52
N SER A 34 -12.61 21.18 -22.43
CA SER A 34 -12.62 20.23 -21.32
C SER A 34 -14.00 20.32 -20.69
N GLY A 35 -14.69 19.19 -20.59
CA GLY A 35 -16.01 19.08 -19.95
C GLY A 35 -15.91 19.43 -18.48
N LYS A 36 -15.93 20.73 -18.17
CA LYS A 36 -16.07 21.21 -16.80
C LYS A 36 -17.51 20.98 -16.37
N PHE A 37 -17.68 20.38 -15.21
CA PHE A 37 -18.90 20.50 -14.42
C PHE A 37 -19.32 21.98 -14.38
N ASP A 38 -20.48 22.31 -14.95
CA ASP A 38 -21.07 23.65 -14.86
C ASP A 38 -22.04 23.66 -13.65
N PRO A 39 -21.65 24.23 -12.50
CA PRO A 39 -22.54 24.32 -11.35
C PRO A 39 -23.80 25.16 -11.61
N ALA A 40 -23.87 25.90 -12.73
CA ALA A 40 -25.03 26.67 -13.13
C ALA A 40 -26.08 25.89 -13.95
N ASN A 41 -25.79 24.67 -14.42
CA ASN A 41 -26.74 23.87 -15.20
C ASN A 41 -26.75 22.38 -14.79
N PRO A 42 -27.49 22.02 -13.72
CA PRO A 42 -27.52 20.66 -13.16
C PRO A 42 -28.20 19.60 -14.06
N ASN A 43 -28.65 19.96 -15.27
CA ASN A 43 -29.35 19.06 -16.20
C ASN A 43 -28.50 18.70 -17.44
N GLN A 44 -27.22 19.11 -17.53
CA GLN A 44 -26.34 18.55 -18.57
C GLN A 44 -25.86 17.17 -18.14
N PRO A 45 -25.95 16.15 -19.00
CA PRO A 45 -25.32 14.87 -18.73
C PRO A 45 -23.82 15.11 -18.60
N GLU A 46 -23.24 14.61 -17.51
CA GLU A 46 -21.80 14.63 -17.30
C GLU A 46 -21.14 13.80 -18.40
N ILE A 47 -20.35 14.45 -19.25
CA ILE A 47 -19.63 13.75 -20.32
C ILE A 47 -18.22 13.49 -19.80
N CYS A 48 -17.99 12.24 -19.40
CA CYS A 48 -16.67 11.76 -19.02
C CYS A 48 -15.93 11.32 -20.28
N LEU A 49 -14.73 11.86 -20.48
CA LEU A 49 -13.92 11.64 -21.68
C LEU A 49 -12.65 10.88 -21.32
N ASP A 50 -12.23 9.97 -22.19
CA ASP A 50 -10.91 9.35 -22.15
C ASP A 50 -9.79 10.37 -22.47
N PRO A 51 -8.49 10.04 -22.29
CA PRO A 51 -7.38 10.92 -22.65
C PRO A 51 -7.32 11.30 -24.15
N ALA A 52 -7.98 10.54 -25.03
CA ALA A 52 -8.10 10.83 -26.45
C ALA A 52 -9.31 11.71 -26.79
N GLY A 53 -10.13 12.09 -25.80
CA GLY A 53 -11.32 12.92 -25.95
C GLY A 53 -12.58 12.17 -26.42
N ASN A 54 -12.59 10.83 -26.36
CA ASN A 54 -13.77 10.03 -26.66
C ASN A 54 -14.64 9.86 -25.41
N PRO A 55 -15.98 9.84 -25.53
CA PRO A 55 -16.86 9.55 -24.40
C PRO A 55 -16.61 8.15 -23.81
N LEU A 56 -16.48 8.09 -22.49
CA LEU A 56 -16.42 6.82 -21.76
C LEU A 56 -17.77 6.08 -21.84
N PRO A 57 -17.76 4.73 -21.90
CA PRO A 57 -18.97 3.92 -22.00
C PRO A 57 -19.67 3.74 -20.63
N ILE A 58 -20.04 4.86 -19.99
CA ILE A 58 -20.63 4.88 -18.65
C ILE A 58 -22.11 4.42 -18.66
N ALA A 59 -22.53 3.81 -17.56
CA ALA A 59 -23.90 3.40 -17.31
C ALA A 59 -24.84 4.60 -17.15
N PRO A 60 -26.12 4.48 -17.55
CA PRO A 60 -27.12 5.51 -17.30
C PRO A 60 -27.48 5.58 -15.81
N ASP A 61 -27.89 6.76 -15.33
CA ASP A 61 -28.35 7.00 -13.95
C ASP A 61 -29.39 5.99 -13.45
N SER A 62 -30.23 5.44 -14.34
CA SER A 62 -31.23 4.42 -13.97
C SER A 62 -30.65 3.10 -13.45
N GLN A 63 -29.36 2.84 -13.66
CA GLN A 63 -28.65 1.65 -13.17
C GLN A 63 -27.78 1.96 -11.94
N ARG A 64 -27.64 3.24 -11.60
CA ARG A 64 -26.74 3.71 -10.55
C ARG A 64 -27.40 3.62 -9.18
N VAL A 65 -26.69 3.05 -8.20
CA VAL A 65 -27.17 2.88 -6.82
C VAL A 65 -26.64 3.93 -5.84
N ASP A 66 -25.82 4.87 -6.32
CA ASP A 66 -25.08 5.87 -5.55
C ASP A 66 -25.53 7.32 -5.76
N LEU A 67 -26.71 7.51 -6.36
CA LEU A 67 -27.31 8.83 -6.56
C LEU A 67 -28.06 9.36 -5.32
N GLY A 68 -28.18 8.54 -4.27
CA GLY A 68 -28.82 8.91 -3.01
C GLY A 68 -28.01 9.95 -2.24
N LYS A 69 -28.68 10.76 -1.42
CA LYS A 69 -27.99 11.66 -0.47
C LYS A 69 -27.75 10.92 0.84
N PRO A 70 -26.49 10.57 1.20
CA PRO A 70 -26.20 9.84 2.43
C PRO A 70 -26.41 10.69 3.68
N ALA A 71 -26.65 10.02 4.80
CA ALA A 71 -26.66 10.59 6.15
C ALA A 71 -25.58 9.90 7.00
N PHE A 72 -24.90 10.67 7.85
CA PHE A 72 -23.70 10.22 8.56
C PHE A 72 -23.85 10.48 10.06
N SER A 73 -24.67 9.68 10.75
CA SER A 73 -24.92 9.84 12.19
C SER A 73 -23.83 9.22 13.07
N ASP A 74 -23.18 8.16 12.60
CA ASP A 74 -22.06 7.45 13.25
C ASP A 74 -20.98 7.03 12.22
N PRO A 75 -20.37 7.99 11.50
CA PRO A 75 -19.65 7.72 10.25
C PRO A 75 -18.37 6.91 10.39
N THR A 76 -17.75 6.89 11.56
CA THR A 76 -16.49 6.18 11.80
C THR A 76 -16.68 4.73 12.24
N ASN A 77 -17.92 4.32 12.52
CA ASN A 77 -18.27 2.94 12.84
C ASN A 77 -18.52 2.13 11.56
N ILE A 78 -17.45 1.90 10.78
CA ILE A 78 -17.54 1.22 9.48
C ILE A 78 -17.62 -0.30 9.67
N THR A 79 -18.80 -0.86 9.41
CA THR A 79 -19.18 -2.27 9.62
C THR A 79 -19.53 -3.02 8.32
N ASN A 80 -19.36 -2.38 7.17
CA ASN A 80 -19.63 -3.03 5.87
C ASN A 80 -18.71 -4.25 5.69
N PRO A 81 -19.25 -5.45 5.45
CA PRO A 81 -18.42 -6.66 5.40
C PRO A 81 -17.45 -6.66 4.21
N LEU A 82 -17.84 -6.07 3.07
CA LEU A 82 -17.04 -6.04 1.84
C LEU A 82 -16.04 -4.88 1.80
N PHE A 83 -16.15 -3.92 2.71
CA PHE A 83 -15.17 -2.84 2.89
C PHE A 83 -14.94 -2.57 4.39
N PRO A 84 -14.27 -3.49 5.11
CA PRO A 84 -14.20 -3.50 6.57
C PRO A 84 -13.13 -2.55 7.13
N ILE A 85 -12.89 -1.41 6.47
CA ILE A 85 -11.76 -0.50 6.76
C ILE A 85 -11.75 0.00 8.20
N GLY A 86 -12.90 0.06 8.88
CA GLY A 86 -13.00 0.41 10.31
C GLY A 86 -12.37 -0.58 11.27
N THR A 87 -12.06 -1.78 10.79
CA THR A 87 -11.39 -2.82 11.58
C THR A 87 -10.17 -3.40 10.88
N LEU A 88 -9.98 -3.17 9.59
CA LEU A 88 -8.86 -3.65 8.80
C LEU A 88 -7.57 -2.89 9.16
N PHE A 89 -6.90 -3.32 10.23
CA PHE A 89 -5.68 -2.67 10.73
C PHE A 89 -4.53 -2.73 9.72
N ARG A 90 -4.47 -3.82 8.96
CA ARG A 90 -3.46 -4.04 7.94
C ARG A 90 -3.97 -4.99 6.87
N ALA A 91 -3.77 -4.65 5.61
CA ALA A 91 -3.78 -5.63 4.53
C ALA A 91 -2.47 -5.53 3.72
N VAL A 92 -1.97 -6.67 3.28
CA VAL A 92 -0.76 -6.79 2.46
C VAL A 92 -1.13 -7.55 1.18
N PHE A 93 -0.73 -6.99 0.04
CA PHE A 93 -0.97 -7.57 -1.27
C PHE A 93 0.35 -7.78 -1.98
N TYR A 94 0.48 -8.92 -2.66
CA TYR A 94 1.60 -9.20 -3.55
C TYR A 94 1.06 -9.34 -4.97
N GLY A 95 1.94 -9.12 -5.94
CA GLY A 95 1.61 -9.42 -7.32
C GLY A 95 2.59 -8.78 -8.28
N LYS A 96 2.08 -8.22 -9.37
CA LYS A 96 2.89 -7.61 -10.42
C LYS A 96 2.18 -6.42 -11.05
N VAL A 97 2.98 -5.49 -11.54
CA VAL A 97 2.57 -4.43 -12.47
C VAL A 97 3.55 -4.38 -13.63
N ASP A 98 3.05 -4.51 -14.85
CA ASP A 98 3.82 -4.68 -16.09
C ASP A 98 4.94 -5.73 -15.98
N GLY A 99 4.68 -6.79 -15.20
CA GLY A 99 5.61 -7.88 -14.96
C GLY A 99 6.65 -7.63 -13.85
N ALA A 100 6.77 -6.39 -13.35
CA ALA A 100 7.61 -6.06 -12.20
C ALA A 100 6.91 -6.49 -10.88
N PRO A 101 7.62 -7.10 -9.93
CA PRO A 101 7.09 -7.40 -8.59
C PRO A 101 6.45 -6.19 -7.92
N LEU A 102 5.24 -6.41 -7.40
CA LEU A 102 4.43 -5.43 -6.70
C LEU A 102 4.19 -5.88 -5.26
N ARG A 103 4.33 -4.95 -4.32
CA ARG A 103 3.86 -5.08 -2.93
C ARG A 103 3.02 -3.87 -2.57
N LEU A 104 1.81 -4.11 -2.07
CA LEU A 104 0.94 -3.06 -1.55
C LEU A 104 0.66 -3.26 -0.06
N GLU A 105 0.44 -2.16 0.64
CA GLU A 105 0.06 -2.16 2.04
C GLU A 105 -1.03 -1.13 2.31
N THR A 106 -2.15 -1.53 2.90
CA THR A 106 -3.14 -0.60 3.47
C THR A 106 -3.11 -0.67 4.99
N THR A 107 -3.15 0.49 5.65
CA THR A 107 -3.09 0.59 7.11
C THR A 107 -4.15 1.54 7.62
N LEU A 108 -5.04 1.06 8.48
CA LEU A 108 -5.92 1.95 9.22
C LEU A 108 -5.10 2.77 10.22
N LEU A 109 -5.08 4.09 10.04
CA LEU A 109 -4.45 4.98 10.99
C LEU A 109 -5.39 5.24 12.17
N SER A 110 -4.81 5.46 13.35
CA SER A 110 -5.54 5.65 14.60
C SER A 110 -6.27 7.01 14.71
N GLY A 111 -6.16 7.87 13.69
CA GLY A 111 -6.76 9.20 13.64
C GLY A 111 -7.96 9.30 12.70
N THR A 112 -8.71 10.38 12.88
CA THR A 112 -9.83 10.77 12.02
C THR A 112 -9.58 12.14 11.41
N ARG A 113 -10.26 12.44 10.31
CA ARG A 113 -10.28 13.77 9.68
C ARG A 113 -11.73 14.22 9.51
N THR A 114 -12.04 15.44 9.91
CA THR A 114 -13.34 16.06 9.62
C THR A 114 -13.29 16.74 8.25
N LEU A 115 -14.23 16.38 7.37
CA LEU A 115 -14.34 16.88 6.00
C LEU A 115 -15.73 17.52 5.79
N ASP A 116 -15.81 18.52 4.89
CA ASP A 116 -17.07 19.18 4.57
C ASP A 116 -17.78 18.44 3.43
N VAL A 117 -18.91 17.82 3.75
CA VAL A 117 -19.74 17.09 2.78
C VAL A 117 -21.00 17.90 2.54
N GLY A 118 -20.95 18.81 1.57
CA GLY A 118 -22.09 19.65 1.19
C GLY A 118 -22.56 20.58 2.32
N GLY A 119 -21.62 21.19 3.04
CA GLY A 119 -21.86 22.11 4.16
C GLY A 119 -22.16 21.40 5.48
N GLN A 120 -21.93 20.09 5.58
CA GLN A 120 -22.03 19.33 6.84
C GLN A 120 -20.65 18.76 7.20
N PRO A 121 -20.16 18.98 8.43
CA PRO A 121 -18.94 18.34 8.89
C PRO A 121 -19.20 16.86 9.11
N VAL A 122 -18.41 16.00 8.47
CA VAL A 122 -18.44 14.55 8.65
C VAL A 122 -17.06 14.08 9.07
N GLU A 123 -17.00 13.29 10.14
CA GLU A 123 -15.77 12.64 10.59
C GLU A 123 -15.51 11.38 9.76
N ALA A 124 -14.31 11.25 9.21
CA ALA A 124 -13.87 10.12 8.41
C ALA A 124 -12.68 9.40 9.07
N LEU A 125 -12.64 8.08 8.91
CA LEU A 125 -11.44 7.28 9.18
C LEU A 125 -10.35 7.60 8.16
N VAL A 126 -9.09 7.48 8.59
CA VAL A 126 -7.93 7.71 7.73
C VAL A 126 -7.23 6.37 7.46
N SER A 127 -7.07 6.01 6.20
CA SER A 127 -6.26 4.87 5.77
C SER A 127 -5.02 5.36 5.05
N GLN A 128 -3.92 4.63 5.19
CA GLN A 128 -2.69 4.88 4.44
C GLN A 128 -2.42 3.71 3.51
N PHE A 129 -2.29 4.00 2.23
CA PHE A 129 -1.85 3.08 1.19
C PHE A 129 -0.38 3.33 0.84
N LEU A 130 0.40 2.27 0.67
CA LEU A 130 1.76 2.30 0.12
C LEU A 130 1.86 1.27 -1.00
N ALA A 131 2.36 1.69 -2.16
CA ALA A 131 2.76 0.82 -3.25
C ALA A 131 4.29 0.77 -3.39
N PHE A 132 4.81 -0.44 -3.55
CA PHE A 132 6.20 -0.69 -3.88
C PHE A 132 6.31 -1.50 -5.17
N VAL A 133 7.04 -0.97 -6.15
CA VAL A 133 7.35 -1.65 -7.42
C VAL A 133 8.85 -1.94 -7.43
N ASP A 134 9.25 -3.18 -7.70
CA ASP A 134 10.65 -3.62 -7.63
C ASP A 134 11.32 -3.29 -6.27
N GLY A 135 10.53 -3.32 -5.18
CA GLY A 135 11.01 -3.01 -3.84
C GLY A 135 11.32 -1.54 -3.59
N ARG A 136 10.95 -0.63 -4.51
CA ARG A 136 11.08 0.82 -4.36
C ARG A 136 9.72 1.45 -4.16
N ILE A 137 9.64 2.45 -3.29
CA ILE A 137 8.39 3.20 -3.08
C ILE A 137 7.95 3.83 -4.39
N HIS A 138 6.71 3.56 -4.77
CA HIS A 138 6.12 4.03 -6.02
C HIS A 138 5.00 5.03 -5.75
N GLU A 139 4.19 4.78 -4.73
CA GLU A 139 3.06 5.63 -4.41
C GLU A 139 2.74 5.57 -2.92
N VAL A 140 2.24 6.70 -2.40
CA VAL A 140 1.56 6.77 -1.11
C VAL A 140 0.26 7.54 -1.29
N ALA A 141 -0.83 7.00 -0.74
CA ALA A 141 -2.09 7.70 -0.61
C ALA A 141 -2.56 7.75 0.85
N ILE A 142 -3.22 8.86 1.21
CA ILE A 142 -3.88 9.05 2.50
C ILE A 142 -5.37 9.23 2.26
N ASP A 143 -6.12 8.16 2.50
CA ASP A 143 -7.53 8.02 2.16
C ASP A 143 -8.46 8.38 3.30
N HIS A 144 -9.66 8.82 2.95
CA HIS A 144 -10.68 9.22 3.91
C HIS A 144 -12.01 8.50 3.67
N TYR A 145 -12.45 7.67 4.63
CA TYR A 145 -13.66 6.86 4.50
C TYR A 145 -14.67 7.11 5.61
N ALA A 146 -15.96 7.05 5.28
CA ALA A 146 -17.07 7.12 6.24
C ALA A 146 -18.19 6.16 5.83
N GLN A 147 -18.89 5.56 6.79
CA GLN A 147 -20.10 4.78 6.51
C GLN A 147 -21.35 5.62 6.72
N ALA A 148 -22.27 5.59 5.75
CA ALA A 148 -23.58 6.21 5.87
C ALA A 148 -24.53 5.34 6.69
N ASP A 149 -25.62 5.94 7.19
CA ASP A 149 -26.64 5.30 8.02
C ASP A 149 -27.34 4.11 7.35
N ASP A 150 -27.31 4.04 6.01
CA ASP A 150 -27.87 2.93 5.21
C ASP A 150 -26.90 1.73 5.06
N GLY A 151 -25.67 1.87 5.57
CA GLY A 151 -24.63 0.85 5.52
C GLY A 151 -23.68 0.95 4.31
N SER A 152 -23.91 1.88 3.38
CA SER A 152 -22.97 2.15 2.29
C SER A 152 -21.71 2.85 2.81
N VAL A 153 -20.55 2.52 2.26
CA VAL A 153 -19.29 3.18 2.58
C VAL A 153 -19.01 4.21 1.50
N TRP A 154 -18.59 5.40 1.93
CA TRP A 154 -18.29 6.54 1.10
C TRP A 154 -16.82 6.92 1.22
N TYR A 155 -16.25 7.24 0.07
CA TYR A 155 -14.90 7.74 -0.08
C TYR A 155 -14.95 9.26 -0.26
N PHE A 156 -14.18 9.94 0.57
CA PHE A 156 -14.12 11.41 0.61
C PHE A 156 -12.87 11.96 -0.08
N GLY A 157 -12.10 11.08 -0.72
CA GLY A 157 -10.88 11.36 -1.46
C GLY A 157 -9.60 11.16 -0.66
N GLU A 158 -8.50 11.55 -1.28
CA GLU A 158 -7.13 11.26 -0.88
C GLU A 158 -6.16 12.41 -1.12
N ASP A 159 -5.07 12.36 -0.36
CA ASP A 159 -3.82 13.05 -0.69
C ASP A 159 -2.82 12.01 -1.23
N VAL A 160 -2.39 12.15 -2.49
CA VAL A 160 -1.56 11.20 -3.26
C VAL A 160 -0.16 11.76 -3.47
N PHE A 161 0.83 10.89 -3.40
CA PHE A 161 2.24 11.20 -3.62
C PHE A 161 2.87 10.15 -4.53
N ASN A 162 3.07 10.51 -5.80
CA ASN A 162 3.68 9.64 -6.80
C ASN A 162 5.20 9.79 -6.77
N TYR A 163 5.92 8.67 -6.71
CA TYR A 163 7.37 8.62 -6.57
C TYR A 163 8.05 8.14 -7.85
N GLU A 164 9.03 8.90 -8.33
CA GLU A 164 10.07 8.41 -9.22
C GLU A 164 11.42 8.67 -8.56
N ASP A 165 12.36 7.72 -8.67
CA ASP A 165 13.70 7.88 -8.13
C ASP A 165 13.72 8.26 -6.63
N GLY A 166 12.75 7.75 -5.87
CA GLY A 166 12.60 7.99 -4.43
C GLY A 166 12.09 9.39 -4.05
N ALA A 167 11.86 10.28 -5.00
CA ALA A 167 11.31 11.62 -4.78
C ALA A 167 9.88 11.74 -5.30
N VAL A 168 9.06 12.56 -4.64
CA VAL A 168 7.71 12.87 -5.13
C VAL A 168 7.83 13.70 -6.41
N VAL A 169 7.30 13.19 -7.52
CA VAL A 169 7.30 13.87 -8.83
C VAL A 169 6.03 14.65 -9.08
N ASP A 170 4.91 14.17 -8.58
CA ASP A 170 3.61 14.85 -8.63
C ASP A 170 2.68 14.31 -7.53
N THR A 171 1.48 14.88 -7.50
CA THR A 171 0.38 14.50 -6.60
C THR A 171 -0.89 14.25 -7.42
N GLU A 172 -0.71 13.73 -8.65
CA GLU A 172 -1.83 13.40 -9.52
C GLU A 172 -2.74 12.39 -8.83
N GLY A 173 -4.05 12.52 -9.06
CA GLY A 173 -5.08 11.77 -8.34
C GLY A 173 -5.47 12.32 -6.97
N THR A 174 -4.76 13.31 -6.42
CA THR A 174 -5.21 13.99 -5.19
C THR A 174 -6.56 14.69 -5.39
N TRP A 175 -7.57 14.30 -4.61
CA TRP A 175 -8.88 14.92 -4.61
C TRP A 175 -9.52 14.88 -3.23
N LEU A 176 -10.38 15.85 -2.89
CA LEU A 176 -11.13 15.85 -1.63
C LEU A 176 -12.57 16.31 -1.84
N VAL A 177 -13.49 15.67 -1.13
CA VAL A 177 -14.89 16.10 -1.06
C VAL A 177 -14.98 17.57 -0.63
N GLY A 178 -15.87 18.31 -1.30
CA GLY A 178 -16.12 19.73 -1.04
C GLY A 178 -15.04 20.68 -1.59
N ARG A 179 -13.84 20.18 -1.90
CA ARG A 179 -12.79 20.92 -2.61
C ARG A 179 -12.91 20.73 -4.13
N ASP A 180 -12.92 19.47 -4.56
CA ASP A 180 -12.83 19.11 -5.99
C ASP A 180 -14.13 18.53 -6.55
N GLY A 181 -14.89 17.81 -5.71
CA GLY A 181 -16.12 17.16 -6.13
C GLY A 181 -16.98 16.67 -4.95
N PRO A 182 -18.06 15.93 -5.25
CA PRO A 182 -18.88 15.29 -4.23
C PRO A 182 -18.14 14.11 -3.59
N ALA A 183 -18.69 13.56 -2.50
CA ALA A 183 -18.26 12.25 -2.03
C ALA A 183 -18.65 11.18 -3.05
N ALA A 184 -17.89 10.10 -3.11
CA ALA A 184 -18.13 8.96 -3.98
C ALA A 184 -18.46 7.72 -3.12
N MET A 185 -19.29 6.80 -3.62
CA MET A 185 -19.59 5.58 -2.87
C MET A 185 -18.54 4.54 -3.21
N ILE A 186 -17.74 4.07 -2.25
CA ILE A 186 -16.73 3.02 -2.52
C ILE A 186 -17.37 1.63 -2.51
N MET A 187 -18.37 1.42 -1.63
CA MET A 187 -19.02 0.11 -1.48
C MET A 187 -20.49 0.23 -1.05
N PRO A 188 -21.45 -0.30 -1.82
CA PRO A 188 -22.85 -0.39 -1.40
C PRO A 188 -23.03 -1.23 -0.13
N ALA A 189 -24.12 -0.99 0.60
CA ALA A 189 -24.44 -1.75 1.81
C ALA A 189 -24.71 -3.24 1.52
N SER A 190 -25.31 -3.54 0.37
CA SER A 190 -25.69 -4.89 -0.06
C SER A 190 -25.71 -4.98 -1.58
N PRO A 191 -24.53 -5.03 -2.23
CA PRO A 191 -24.43 -5.01 -3.69
C PRO A 191 -25.12 -6.24 -4.31
N GLN A 192 -25.88 -6.01 -5.37
CA GLN A 192 -26.53 -7.02 -6.19
C GLN A 192 -25.90 -7.06 -7.58
N VAL A 193 -26.00 -8.21 -8.25
CA VAL A 193 -25.54 -8.32 -9.66
C VAL A 193 -26.31 -7.30 -10.52
N GLY A 194 -25.55 -6.49 -11.26
CA GLY A 194 -26.07 -5.41 -12.10
C GLY A 194 -26.16 -4.04 -11.42
N ASP A 195 -25.89 -3.95 -10.11
CA ASP A 195 -25.71 -2.65 -9.46
C ASP A 195 -24.48 -1.94 -10.06
N VAL A 196 -24.63 -0.65 -10.33
CA VAL A 196 -23.53 0.22 -10.78
C VAL A 196 -23.33 1.35 -9.79
N TRP A 197 -22.09 1.66 -9.44
CA TRP A 197 -21.73 2.83 -8.64
C TRP A 197 -20.37 3.37 -9.06
N ARG A 198 -20.01 4.55 -8.55
CA ARG A 198 -18.73 5.20 -8.83
C ARG A 198 -17.92 5.37 -7.56
N PRO A 199 -16.86 4.56 -7.36
CA PRO A 199 -15.86 4.73 -6.30
C PRO A 199 -15.13 6.08 -6.39
N GLU A 200 -14.98 6.59 -7.61
CA GLU A 200 -14.48 7.92 -7.92
C GLU A 200 -15.34 8.56 -9.03
N ASN A 201 -15.78 9.80 -8.85
CA ASN A 201 -16.85 10.36 -9.68
C ASN A 201 -16.58 11.78 -10.20
N ILE A 202 -15.31 12.18 -10.35
CA ILE A 202 -14.90 13.51 -10.80
C ILE A 202 -14.25 13.42 -12.18
N CYS A 203 -15.07 13.48 -13.24
CA CYS A 203 -14.60 13.27 -14.60
C CYS A 203 -13.51 14.27 -15.02
N GLY A 204 -12.41 13.73 -15.57
CA GLY A 204 -11.21 14.49 -15.94
C GLY A 204 -10.25 14.79 -14.79
N LEU A 205 -10.53 14.31 -13.57
CA LEU A 205 -9.61 14.32 -12.44
C LEU A 205 -9.39 12.90 -11.90
N VAL A 206 -10.46 12.26 -11.42
CA VAL A 206 -10.47 10.90 -10.86
C VAL A 206 -11.82 10.26 -11.18
N PHE A 207 -11.81 9.12 -11.85
CA PHE A 207 -13.04 8.49 -12.31
C PHE A 207 -12.90 6.98 -12.44
N GLU A 208 -13.80 6.30 -11.74
CA GLU A 208 -14.00 4.87 -11.80
C GLU A 208 -15.50 4.59 -11.78
N GLU A 209 -15.95 3.65 -12.59
CA GLU A 209 -17.32 3.15 -12.52
C GLU A 209 -17.30 1.63 -12.44
N VAL A 210 -17.91 1.08 -11.40
CA VAL A 210 -17.93 -0.36 -11.18
C VAL A 210 -19.31 -0.94 -11.40
N THR A 211 -19.36 -2.11 -12.02
CA THR A 211 -20.57 -2.92 -12.18
C THR A 211 -20.39 -4.23 -11.42
N ALA A 212 -21.30 -4.56 -10.51
CA ALA A 212 -21.29 -5.86 -9.84
C ALA A 212 -21.66 -6.98 -10.83
N THR A 213 -20.72 -7.91 -11.08
CA THR A 213 -20.88 -9.01 -12.05
C THR A 213 -21.23 -10.34 -11.41
N ALA A 214 -20.81 -10.57 -10.16
CA ALA A 214 -21.17 -11.76 -9.39
C ALA A 214 -21.20 -11.48 -7.88
N THR A 215 -22.13 -12.10 -7.16
CA THR A 215 -22.23 -11.99 -5.69
C THR A 215 -22.38 -13.37 -5.06
N GLY A 216 -22.09 -13.48 -3.76
CA GLY A 216 -22.29 -14.72 -3.01
C GLY A 216 -21.27 -15.81 -3.32
N LEU A 217 -20.14 -15.45 -3.95
CA LEU A 217 -19.09 -16.41 -4.29
C LEU A 217 -18.31 -16.86 -3.05
N THR A 218 -17.51 -17.90 -3.19
CA THR A 218 -16.59 -18.36 -2.15
C THR A 218 -15.16 -18.25 -2.65
N VAL A 219 -14.32 -17.50 -1.94
CA VAL A 219 -12.86 -17.45 -2.16
C VAL A 219 -12.14 -18.30 -1.11
N GLN A 220 -10.86 -18.61 -1.33
CA GLN A 220 -10.06 -19.45 -0.44
C GLN A 220 -8.98 -18.61 0.25
N SER A 221 -9.07 -18.43 1.56
CA SER A 221 -7.95 -17.89 2.36
C SER A 221 -7.06 -19.02 2.85
N ALA A 222 -5.90 -18.65 3.43
CA ALA A 222 -5.01 -19.60 4.10
C ALA A 222 -5.69 -20.34 5.27
N HIS A 223 -6.80 -19.80 5.79
CA HIS A 223 -7.55 -20.35 6.92
C HIS A 223 -8.87 -21.02 6.51
N GLY A 224 -9.20 -21.05 5.22
CA GLY A 224 -10.34 -21.77 4.68
C GLY A 224 -11.25 -20.94 3.77
N PRO A 225 -12.44 -21.46 3.45
CA PRO A 225 -13.36 -20.78 2.55
C PRO A 225 -13.98 -19.52 3.18
N VAL A 226 -13.99 -18.43 2.43
CA VAL A 226 -14.67 -17.17 2.76
C VAL A 226 -15.85 -17.00 1.81
N THR A 227 -17.07 -17.13 2.33
CA THR A 227 -18.31 -17.01 1.55
C THR A 227 -18.80 -15.57 1.46
N GLY A 228 -19.54 -15.24 0.41
CA GLY A 228 -20.14 -13.92 0.25
C GLY A 228 -19.28 -12.93 -0.54
N ALA A 229 -18.29 -13.43 -1.28
CA ALA A 229 -17.45 -12.59 -2.12
C ALA A 229 -18.25 -11.93 -3.26
N LEU A 230 -17.81 -10.73 -3.62
CA LEU A 230 -18.31 -9.90 -4.70
C LEU A 230 -17.25 -9.84 -5.80
N VAL A 231 -17.66 -9.95 -7.05
CA VAL A 231 -16.82 -9.60 -8.20
C VAL A 231 -17.47 -8.41 -8.89
N VAL A 232 -16.66 -7.43 -9.22
CA VAL A 232 -17.04 -6.25 -9.99
C VAL A 232 -16.16 -6.14 -11.22
N GLN A 233 -16.68 -5.48 -12.24
CA GLN A 233 -15.90 -4.97 -13.36
C GLN A 233 -15.84 -3.45 -13.26
N GLU A 234 -14.64 -2.90 -13.20
CA GLU A 234 -14.34 -1.49 -13.07
C GLU A 234 -13.95 -0.90 -14.42
N LEU A 235 -14.54 0.25 -14.75
CA LEU A 235 -14.21 1.09 -15.89
C LEU A 235 -13.35 2.25 -15.42
N HIS A 236 -12.13 2.29 -15.95
CA HIS A 236 -11.14 3.33 -15.68
C HIS A 236 -11.31 4.55 -16.60
N MET A 237 -10.70 5.67 -16.19
CA MET A 237 -10.73 6.93 -16.95
C MET A 237 -10.07 6.85 -18.34
N ASP A 238 -9.24 5.82 -18.59
CA ASP A 238 -8.61 5.55 -19.89
C ASP A 238 -9.40 4.56 -20.76
N ALA A 239 -10.64 4.24 -20.35
CA ALA A 239 -11.56 3.29 -20.95
C ALA A 239 -11.12 1.81 -20.87
N THR A 240 -10.11 1.49 -20.07
CA THR A 240 -9.79 0.09 -19.75
C THR A 240 -10.78 -0.48 -18.74
N LEU A 241 -10.86 -1.82 -18.72
CA LEU A 241 -11.70 -2.57 -17.80
C LEU A 241 -10.84 -3.50 -16.96
N GLU A 242 -11.17 -3.58 -15.69
CA GLU A 242 -10.49 -4.43 -14.72
C GLU A 242 -11.50 -5.19 -13.86
N ASP A 243 -11.26 -6.48 -13.62
CA ASP A 243 -12.08 -7.24 -12.69
C ASP A 243 -11.47 -7.14 -11.27
N LYS A 244 -12.29 -6.77 -10.30
CA LYS A 244 -11.92 -6.74 -8.86
C LYS A 244 -12.78 -7.73 -8.08
N THR A 245 -12.17 -8.42 -7.12
CA THR A 245 -12.88 -9.29 -6.17
C THR A 245 -12.77 -8.71 -4.78
N PHE A 246 -13.88 -8.69 -4.03
CA PHE A 246 -13.94 -8.31 -2.63
C PHE A 246 -14.45 -9.48 -1.79
N ALA A 247 -13.87 -9.68 -0.61
CA ALA A 247 -14.22 -10.76 0.30
C ALA A 247 -14.63 -10.24 1.69
N PRO A 248 -15.73 -10.75 2.27
CA PRO A 248 -16.17 -10.34 3.60
C PRO A 248 -15.09 -10.46 4.68
N GLY A 249 -14.86 -9.38 5.42
CA GLY A 249 -13.85 -9.29 6.49
C GLY A 249 -12.43 -8.96 6.00
N TYR A 250 -12.17 -9.13 4.70
CA TYR A 250 -10.87 -8.86 4.09
C TYR A 250 -10.85 -7.55 3.30
N GLY A 251 -11.98 -7.16 2.69
CA GLY A 251 -12.02 -6.04 1.76
C GLY A 251 -11.65 -6.50 0.36
N GLU A 252 -10.83 -5.71 -0.34
CA GLU A 252 -10.29 -6.12 -1.62
C GLU A 252 -9.49 -7.42 -1.49
N TRP A 253 -9.75 -8.35 -2.39
CA TRP A 253 -9.19 -9.69 -2.41
C TRP A 253 -8.21 -9.86 -3.57
N THR A 254 -8.61 -9.41 -4.76
CA THR A 254 -7.75 -9.37 -5.94
C THR A 254 -8.18 -8.24 -6.88
N SER A 255 -7.22 -7.60 -7.54
CA SER A 255 -7.43 -6.73 -8.70
C SER A 255 -6.62 -7.23 -9.89
N GLY A 256 -7.19 -7.11 -11.09
CA GLY A 256 -6.49 -7.39 -12.34
C GLY A 256 -6.15 -8.86 -12.58
N GLY A 257 -5.10 -9.12 -13.36
CA GLY A 257 -4.64 -10.45 -13.69
C GLY A 257 -3.37 -10.48 -14.56
N GLY A 258 -2.74 -11.66 -14.62
CA GLY A 258 -1.54 -11.87 -15.43
C GLY A 258 -0.34 -11.06 -14.92
N ASP A 259 0.19 -10.18 -15.76
CA ASP A 259 1.33 -9.30 -15.43
C ASP A 259 0.93 -8.04 -14.65
N ASN A 260 -0.38 -7.86 -14.41
CA ASN A 260 -0.99 -6.76 -13.67
C ASN A 260 -1.95 -7.34 -12.63
N LEU A 261 -1.41 -8.11 -11.68
CA LEU A 261 -2.17 -8.78 -10.63
C LEU A 261 -1.87 -8.10 -9.31
N GLU A 262 -2.91 -7.84 -8.55
CA GLU A 262 -2.82 -7.48 -7.14
C GLU A 262 -3.61 -8.52 -6.37
N ALA A 263 -2.98 -9.19 -5.41
CA ALA A 263 -3.63 -10.27 -4.69
C ALA A 263 -3.31 -10.21 -3.20
N LEU A 264 -4.38 -10.19 -2.41
CA LEU A 264 -4.29 -10.17 -0.97
C LEU A 264 -3.57 -11.42 -0.48
N VAL A 265 -2.52 -11.24 0.32
CA VAL A 265 -1.80 -12.35 0.94
C VAL A 265 -2.14 -12.51 2.41
N LEU A 266 -2.39 -11.39 3.12
CA LEU A 266 -2.76 -11.36 4.53
C LEU A 266 -3.57 -10.10 4.87
N ALA A 267 -4.55 -10.25 5.74
CA ALA A 267 -5.31 -9.15 6.33
C ALA A 267 -5.53 -9.35 7.83
N VAL A 268 -5.21 -8.35 8.66
CA VAL A 268 -5.50 -8.37 10.09
C VAL A 268 -6.61 -7.37 10.38
N PRO A 269 -7.69 -7.78 11.07
CA PRO A 269 -7.79 -8.95 11.95
C PRO A 269 -8.36 -10.23 11.33
N ALA A 270 -8.71 -10.27 10.04
CA ALA A 270 -9.33 -11.45 9.42
C ALA A 270 -8.49 -12.73 9.60
N ASP A 271 -7.17 -12.61 9.48
CA ASP A 271 -6.19 -13.68 9.65
C ASP A 271 -5.51 -13.64 11.04
N ALA A 272 -6.04 -12.91 12.01
CA ALA A 272 -5.41 -12.83 13.33
C ALA A 272 -5.38 -14.20 14.03
N LEU A 273 -4.22 -14.57 14.54
CA LEU A 273 -3.98 -15.82 15.25
C LEU A 273 -3.62 -15.56 16.71
N PRO A 274 -4.14 -16.37 17.65
CA PRO A 274 -3.80 -16.22 19.06
C PRO A 274 -2.35 -16.64 19.33
N GLY A 275 -1.81 -16.11 20.43
CA GLY A 275 -0.48 -16.49 20.91
C GLY A 275 0.66 -15.74 20.23
N LEU A 276 1.86 -15.98 20.74
CA LEU A 276 3.08 -15.37 20.20
C LEU A 276 3.42 -15.95 18.82
N PRO A 277 4.14 -15.19 17.97
CA PRO A 277 4.63 -15.72 16.71
C PRO A 277 5.44 -17.02 16.91
N PRO A 278 5.30 -17.99 16.00
CA PRO A 278 6.12 -19.20 16.00
C PRO A 278 7.62 -18.87 16.01
N ARG A 279 8.39 -19.70 16.73
CA ARG A 279 9.81 -19.46 16.98
C ARG A 279 10.64 -19.56 15.69
N GLU A 280 10.12 -20.29 14.72
CA GLU A 280 10.62 -20.43 13.36
C GLU A 280 10.65 -19.07 12.64
N LEU A 281 9.56 -18.29 12.73
CA LEU A 281 9.50 -16.94 12.17
C LEU A 281 10.44 -15.96 12.87
N GLU A 282 10.62 -16.11 14.19
CA GLU A 282 11.65 -15.37 14.91
C GLU A 282 13.03 -15.70 14.36
N THR A 283 13.34 -16.99 14.21
CA THR A 283 14.63 -17.48 13.68
C THR A 283 14.90 -16.91 12.28
N LEU A 284 13.91 -16.88 11.40
CA LEU A 284 14.03 -16.27 10.07
C LEU A 284 14.37 -14.78 10.15
N SER A 285 13.59 -14.02 10.91
CA SER A 285 13.79 -12.56 11.01
C SER A 285 15.09 -12.16 11.73
N SER A 286 15.46 -12.87 12.80
CA SER A 286 16.68 -12.58 13.56
C SER A 286 17.91 -13.08 12.82
N GLY A 287 17.82 -14.23 12.15
CA GLY A 287 18.88 -14.75 11.31
C GLY A 287 19.17 -13.85 10.12
N ALA A 288 18.14 -13.34 9.43
CA ALA A 288 18.31 -12.34 8.38
C ALA A 288 19.00 -11.07 8.91
N ALA A 289 18.57 -10.59 10.07
CA ALA A 289 19.20 -9.46 10.75
C ALA A 289 20.67 -9.68 11.12
N GLU A 290 21.02 -10.90 11.53
CA GLU A 290 22.37 -11.31 11.92
C GLU A 290 23.28 -11.48 10.69
N ILE A 291 22.81 -12.20 9.67
CA ILE A 291 23.57 -12.41 8.42
C ILE A 291 23.88 -11.07 7.75
N PHE A 292 23.00 -10.07 7.84
CA PHE A 292 23.28 -8.74 7.31
C PHE A 292 24.56 -8.12 7.92
N ASP A 293 24.78 -8.34 9.22
CA ASP A 293 25.96 -7.83 9.93
C ASP A 293 27.17 -8.80 9.74
N LEU A 294 26.96 -10.12 9.67
CA LEU A 294 28.01 -11.13 9.42
C LEU A 294 28.61 -11.01 8.00
N ALA A 295 27.78 -10.84 6.97
CA ALA A 295 28.23 -10.67 5.60
C ALA A 295 29.08 -9.40 5.46
N GLN A 296 28.72 -8.32 6.16
CA GLN A 296 29.55 -7.10 6.21
C GLN A 296 30.91 -7.35 6.88
N ALA A 297 30.99 -8.28 7.82
CA ALA A 297 32.23 -8.69 8.48
C ALA A 297 32.98 -9.79 7.72
N GLU A 298 32.44 -10.28 6.59
CA GLU A 298 32.94 -11.41 5.82
C GLU A 298 33.09 -12.71 6.65
N ASP A 299 32.27 -12.86 7.70
CA ASP A 299 32.21 -14.07 8.51
C ASP A 299 31.26 -15.10 7.86
N TRP A 300 31.73 -15.68 6.75
CA TRP A 300 30.95 -16.59 5.92
C TRP A 300 30.65 -17.92 6.59
N GLU A 301 31.52 -18.37 7.51
CA GLU A 301 31.28 -19.60 8.27
C GLU A 301 30.07 -19.42 9.20
N ALA A 302 30.04 -18.33 9.97
CA ALA A 302 28.88 -18.01 10.80
C ALA A 302 27.63 -17.73 9.96
N ALA A 303 27.77 -17.00 8.84
CA ALA A 303 26.64 -16.70 7.97
C ALA A 303 25.99 -17.97 7.40
N ALA A 304 26.81 -18.94 6.95
CA ALA A 304 26.34 -20.22 6.45
C ALA A 304 25.63 -21.05 7.53
N VAL A 305 26.16 -21.06 8.77
CA VAL A 305 25.50 -21.72 9.91
C VAL A 305 24.13 -21.09 10.20
N THR A 306 24.05 -19.77 10.25
CA THR A 306 22.78 -19.06 10.48
C THR A 306 21.78 -19.31 9.34
N ALA A 307 22.23 -19.29 8.08
CA ALA A 307 21.38 -19.56 6.93
C ALA A 307 20.84 -21.01 6.91
N GLY A 308 21.66 -21.98 7.33
CA GLY A 308 21.21 -23.36 7.54
C GLY A 308 20.08 -23.46 8.56
N GLY A 309 20.24 -22.81 9.73
CA GLY A 309 19.19 -22.76 10.75
C GLY A 309 17.92 -22.04 10.29
N MET A 310 18.03 -21.00 9.48
CA MET A 310 16.89 -20.32 8.85
C MET A 310 16.15 -21.25 7.87
N THR A 311 16.88 -22.01 7.06
CA THR A 311 16.30 -22.98 6.12
C THR A 311 15.53 -24.08 6.85
N GLU A 312 16.12 -24.64 7.92
CA GLU A 312 15.44 -25.64 8.77
C GLU A 312 14.19 -25.08 9.45
N ALA A 313 14.25 -23.83 9.94
CA ALA A 313 13.11 -23.16 10.53
C ALA A 313 11.98 -22.95 9.51
N TRP A 314 12.32 -22.54 8.29
CA TRP A 314 11.35 -22.39 7.21
C TRP A 314 10.69 -23.72 6.83
N ASP A 315 11.50 -24.78 6.66
CA ASP A 315 11.00 -26.13 6.38
C ASP A 315 10.05 -26.64 7.47
N GLY A 316 10.34 -26.34 8.73
CA GLY A 316 9.43 -26.65 9.84
C GLY A 316 8.12 -25.86 9.79
N PHE A 317 8.20 -24.56 9.51
CA PHE A 317 7.02 -23.68 9.50
C PHE A 317 6.07 -23.98 8.32
N LYS A 318 6.61 -24.09 7.09
CA LYS A 318 5.81 -24.33 5.87
C LYS A 318 5.18 -25.73 5.79
N ALA A 319 5.42 -26.59 6.78
CA ALA A 319 4.66 -27.82 6.95
C ALA A 319 3.18 -27.57 7.30
N SER A 320 2.83 -26.35 7.70
CA SER A 320 1.45 -25.86 7.86
C SER A 320 1.05 -24.95 6.69
N PRO A 321 -0.26 -24.71 6.44
CA PRO A 321 -0.70 -23.82 5.36
C PRO A 321 -0.12 -22.41 5.50
N VAL A 322 0.49 -21.93 4.41
CA VAL A 322 1.04 -20.57 4.24
C VAL A 322 0.45 -19.97 2.96
N PRO A 323 0.18 -18.65 2.89
CA PRO A 323 -0.18 -18.02 1.63
C PRO A 323 0.87 -18.28 0.54
N ALA A 324 0.46 -18.84 -0.59
CA ALA A 324 1.37 -19.37 -1.62
C ALA A 324 2.36 -18.34 -2.20
N MET A 325 1.93 -17.08 -2.33
CA MET A 325 2.81 -16.00 -2.79
C MET A 325 3.88 -15.66 -1.74
N ILE A 326 3.53 -15.64 -0.45
CA ILE A 326 4.52 -15.46 0.62
C ILE A 326 5.48 -16.65 0.67
N GLU A 327 4.98 -17.88 0.51
CA GLU A 327 5.82 -19.08 0.45
C GLU A 327 6.86 -18.98 -0.68
N THR A 328 6.43 -18.53 -1.85
CA THR A 328 7.29 -18.34 -3.03
C THR A 328 8.37 -17.29 -2.78
N GLU A 329 7.99 -16.10 -2.30
CA GLU A 329 8.93 -15.01 -2.02
C GLU A 329 9.94 -15.38 -0.93
N LEU A 330 9.48 -16.01 0.16
CA LEU A 330 10.37 -16.38 1.25
C LEU A 330 11.35 -17.48 0.83
N GLN A 331 10.87 -18.52 0.14
CA GLN A 331 11.74 -19.58 -0.39
C GLN A 331 12.76 -19.00 -1.39
N GLY A 332 12.31 -18.17 -2.34
CA GLY A 332 13.21 -17.52 -3.30
C GLY A 332 14.26 -16.64 -2.62
N GLY A 333 13.87 -15.90 -1.58
CA GLY A 333 14.79 -15.11 -0.76
C GLY A 333 15.85 -15.95 -0.07
N LEU A 334 15.48 -17.12 0.49
CA LEU A 334 16.43 -18.05 1.12
C LEU A 334 17.38 -18.67 0.10
N ASP A 335 16.88 -19.04 -1.08
CA ASP A 335 17.69 -19.62 -2.16
C ASP A 335 18.75 -18.63 -2.66
N VAL A 336 18.35 -17.38 -2.88
CA VAL A 336 19.29 -16.29 -3.24
C VAL A 336 20.30 -16.05 -2.12
N LEU A 337 19.84 -16.01 -0.86
CA LEU A 337 20.73 -15.79 0.28
C LEU A 337 21.79 -16.88 0.40
N GLY A 338 21.40 -18.15 0.25
CA GLY A 338 22.32 -19.28 0.23
C GLY A 338 23.35 -19.16 -0.89
N ALA A 339 22.90 -18.87 -2.11
CA ALA A 339 23.79 -18.70 -3.25
C ALA A 339 24.79 -17.54 -3.06
N ALA A 340 24.36 -16.42 -2.47
CA ALA A 340 25.21 -15.27 -2.20
C ALA A 340 26.25 -15.56 -1.12
N ILE A 341 25.90 -16.32 -0.07
CA ILE A 341 26.83 -16.78 0.97
C ILE A 341 27.87 -17.73 0.37
N ASP A 342 27.46 -18.67 -0.48
CA ASP A 342 28.37 -19.59 -1.17
C ASP A 342 29.34 -18.85 -2.10
N ALA A 343 28.86 -17.80 -2.75
CA ALA A 343 29.66 -16.92 -3.60
C ALA A 343 30.52 -15.92 -2.79
N GLN A 344 30.30 -15.79 -1.49
CA GLN A 344 30.90 -14.77 -0.62
C GLN A 344 30.65 -13.34 -1.14
N ASP A 345 29.45 -13.11 -1.69
CA ASP A 345 29.03 -11.82 -2.22
C ASP A 345 28.43 -10.97 -1.08
N VAL A 346 29.20 -9.99 -0.60
CA VAL A 346 28.79 -9.10 0.50
C VAL A 346 27.53 -8.30 0.17
N GLU A 347 27.40 -7.82 -1.06
CA GLU A 347 26.29 -6.95 -1.44
C GLU A 347 25.02 -7.77 -1.61
N GLU A 348 25.08 -8.83 -2.43
CA GLU A 348 23.91 -9.68 -2.69
C GLU A 348 23.47 -10.42 -1.42
N ALA A 349 24.39 -10.91 -0.58
CA ALA A 349 24.00 -11.59 0.67
C ALA A 349 23.22 -10.65 1.57
N ARG A 350 23.67 -9.40 1.74
CA ARG A 350 22.97 -8.43 2.58
C ARG A 350 21.64 -8.01 1.97
N GLN A 351 21.54 -7.81 0.66
CA GLN A 351 20.27 -7.52 0.00
C GLN A 351 19.28 -8.69 0.14
N ALA A 352 19.75 -9.93 -0.03
CA ALA A 352 18.94 -11.13 0.10
C ALA A 352 18.36 -11.32 1.51
N THR A 353 19.05 -10.86 2.57
CA THR A 353 18.46 -10.85 3.92
C THR A 353 17.17 -10.04 4.01
N LEU A 354 17.03 -8.96 3.23
CA LEU A 354 15.82 -8.13 3.21
C LEU A 354 14.68 -8.83 2.47
N ARG A 355 15.00 -9.55 1.38
CA ARG A 355 14.06 -10.42 0.66
C ARG A 355 13.47 -11.53 1.54
N VAL A 356 14.22 -12.01 2.54
CA VAL A 356 13.72 -12.97 3.55
C VAL A 356 12.98 -12.25 4.68
N ALA A 357 13.48 -11.10 5.13
CA ALA A 357 12.95 -10.42 6.31
C ALA A 357 11.51 -9.92 6.10
N LEU A 358 11.18 -9.36 4.93
CA LEU A 358 9.84 -8.83 4.63
C LEU A 358 8.73 -9.91 4.74
N PRO A 359 8.76 -11.01 3.97
CA PRO A 359 7.74 -12.05 4.07
C PRO A 359 7.73 -12.73 5.44
N ALA A 360 8.88 -12.85 6.12
CA ALA A 360 8.92 -13.35 7.50
C ALA A 360 8.19 -12.42 8.48
N LEU A 361 8.24 -11.10 8.29
CA LEU A 361 7.46 -10.14 9.09
C LEU A 361 5.98 -10.19 8.76
N ASP A 362 5.61 -10.36 7.48
CA ASP A 362 4.22 -10.54 7.09
C ASP A 362 3.61 -11.77 7.79
N LEU A 363 4.33 -12.88 7.85
CA LEU A 363 3.86 -14.09 8.57
C LEU A 363 3.75 -13.91 10.09
N LYS A 364 4.39 -12.90 10.67
CA LYS A 364 4.23 -12.56 12.09
C LYS A 364 3.04 -11.64 12.35
N LEU A 365 2.59 -10.90 11.33
CA LEU A 365 1.49 -9.95 11.44
C LEU A 365 0.22 -10.57 12.05
N PRO A 366 -0.21 -11.80 11.70
CA PRO A 366 -1.30 -12.50 12.38
C PRO A 366 -1.20 -12.59 13.91
N HIS A 367 0.01 -12.65 14.45
CA HIS A 367 0.27 -12.90 15.88
C HIS A 367 0.57 -11.62 16.68
N ARG A 368 0.56 -10.45 16.04
CA ARG A 368 1.07 -9.21 16.62
C ARG A 368 0.13 -8.05 16.36
N THR A 369 0.38 -6.96 17.07
CA THR A 369 -0.24 -5.68 16.72
C THR A 369 0.43 -5.10 15.46
N ALA A 370 -0.31 -4.28 14.70
CA ALA A 370 0.23 -3.57 13.55
C ALA A 370 1.47 -2.73 13.94
N ALA A 371 1.42 -2.05 15.08
CA ALA A 371 2.51 -1.20 15.56
C ALA A 371 3.80 -1.97 15.90
N GLU A 372 3.70 -3.17 16.47
CA GLU A 372 4.89 -4.02 16.70
C GLU A 372 5.52 -4.46 15.38
N THR A 373 4.69 -4.75 14.37
CA THR A 373 5.16 -5.14 13.03
C THR A 373 5.80 -3.95 12.30
N ASP A 374 5.21 -2.75 12.37
CA ASP A 374 5.78 -1.54 11.78
C ASP A 374 7.11 -1.14 12.44
N LEU A 375 7.27 -1.31 13.76
CA LEU A 375 8.56 -1.13 14.43
C LEU A 375 9.62 -2.09 13.90
N ASP A 376 9.23 -3.33 13.57
CA ASP A 376 10.09 -4.31 12.90
C ASP A 376 10.47 -3.88 11.49
N LEU A 377 9.49 -3.40 10.72
CA LEU A 377 9.61 -2.92 9.34
C LEU A 377 10.52 -1.69 9.22
N LEU A 378 10.46 -0.74 10.18
CA LEU A 378 11.42 0.38 10.27
C LEU A 378 12.87 -0.12 10.31
N GLY A 379 13.11 -1.26 10.97
CA GLY A 379 14.44 -1.86 11.02
C GLY A 379 14.88 -2.51 9.70
N VAL A 380 13.94 -2.98 8.88
CA VAL A 380 14.22 -3.54 7.54
C VAL A 380 14.59 -2.41 6.58
N TRP A 381 13.77 -1.36 6.51
CA TRP A 381 14.06 -0.21 5.64
C TRP A 381 15.30 0.57 6.06
N ALA A 382 15.61 0.64 7.36
CA ALA A 382 16.88 1.20 7.81
C ALA A 382 18.09 0.36 7.37
N ARG A 383 17.93 -0.94 7.06
CA ARG A 383 19.00 -1.75 6.44
C ARG A 383 19.08 -1.52 4.94
N GLN A 384 17.94 -1.41 4.24
CA GLN A 384 17.92 -1.03 2.81
C GLN A 384 18.68 0.28 2.59
N LEU A 385 18.41 1.29 3.44
CA LEU A 385 19.08 2.58 3.33
C LEU A 385 20.59 2.50 3.53
N VAL A 386 21.06 1.60 4.40
CA VAL A 386 22.49 1.35 4.58
C VAL A 386 23.11 0.75 3.31
N LEU A 387 22.39 -0.13 2.61
CA LEU A 387 22.85 -0.73 1.35
C LEU A 387 22.91 0.32 0.25
N ASP A 388 21.84 1.09 0.06
CA ASP A 388 21.78 2.13 -0.97
C ASP A 388 22.85 3.21 -0.74
N ALA A 389 23.05 3.62 0.52
CA ALA A 389 24.09 4.57 0.87
C ALA A 389 25.51 4.03 0.59
N ALA A 390 25.73 2.73 0.76
CA ALA A 390 27.00 2.07 0.45
C ALA A 390 27.22 1.91 -1.07
N ALA A 391 26.15 1.64 -1.82
CA ALA A 391 26.15 1.55 -3.28
C ALA A 391 26.30 2.91 -3.97
N GLY A 392 26.12 4.01 -3.24
CA GLY A 392 26.12 5.36 -3.83
C GLY A 392 24.79 5.72 -4.49
N ASP A 393 23.73 4.95 -4.23
CA ASP A 393 22.39 5.16 -4.77
C ASP A 393 21.67 6.26 -3.98
N GLN A 394 21.86 7.51 -4.41
CA GLN A 394 21.22 8.65 -3.75
C GLN A 394 19.69 8.59 -3.85
N ASN A 395 19.16 8.10 -4.97
CA ASN A 395 17.72 8.02 -5.22
C ASN A 395 17.08 6.98 -4.29
N GLY A 396 17.70 5.80 -4.20
CA GLY A 396 17.32 4.77 -3.23
C GLY A 396 17.34 5.27 -1.78
N VAL A 397 18.40 5.97 -1.36
CA VAL A 397 18.49 6.58 -0.01
C VAL A 397 17.35 7.57 0.25
N ILE A 398 16.94 8.38 -0.73
CA ILE A 398 15.81 9.31 -0.58
C ILE A 398 14.49 8.55 -0.45
N GLY A 399 14.27 7.53 -1.30
CA GLY A 399 13.07 6.69 -1.26
C GLY A 399 12.93 5.91 0.05
N ASP A 400 14.01 5.33 0.55
CA ASP A 400 14.03 4.62 1.83
C ASP A 400 13.75 5.57 3.00
N ALA A 401 14.31 6.79 2.95
CA ALA A 401 14.05 7.82 3.96
C ALA A 401 12.57 8.23 3.97
N ALA A 402 11.94 8.34 2.79
CA ALA A 402 10.51 8.61 2.66
C ALA A 402 9.68 7.46 3.24
N THR A 403 10.02 6.22 2.89
CA THR A 403 9.37 5.00 3.39
C THR A 403 9.41 4.91 4.91
N LEU A 404 10.59 5.13 5.51
CA LEU A 404 10.77 5.16 6.96
C LEU A 404 9.87 6.20 7.64
N LYS A 405 9.70 7.37 7.02
CA LYS A 405 8.82 8.42 7.56
C LYS A 405 7.35 7.98 7.53
N TRP A 406 6.88 7.42 6.43
CA TRP A 406 5.49 6.96 6.32
C TRP A 406 5.15 5.86 7.32
N ILE A 407 6.06 4.89 7.49
CA ILE A 407 5.88 3.82 8.49
C ILE A 407 5.92 4.36 9.91
N ARG A 408 6.76 5.37 10.19
CA ARG A 408 6.79 6.03 11.50
C ARG A 408 5.42 6.62 11.87
N ASP A 409 4.69 7.18 10.91
CA ASP A 409 3.40 7.80 11.19
C ASP A 409 2.35 6.77 11.64
N ARG A 410 2.47 5.52 11.20
CA ARG A 410 1.61 4.40 11.65
C ARG A 410 1.77 4.09 13.13
N VAL A 411 2.98 4.21 13.69
CA VAL A 411 3.27 3.85 15.10
C VAL A 411 3.14 5.01 16.08
N ALA A 412 2.89 6.23 15.58
CA ALA A 412 3.00 7.46 16.35
C ALA A 412 2.08 7.53 17.58
N ARG A 413 0.93 6.84 17.58
CA ARG A 413 0.03 6.81 18.75
C ARG A 413 0.35 5.73 19.76
N ASP A 414 1.05 4.67 19.34
CA ASP A 414 1.37 3.55 20.20
C ASP A 414 2.70 3.73 20.92
N VAL A 415 3.64 4.46 20.31
CA VAL A 415 4.98 4.71 20.88
C VAL A 415 4.91 5.86 21.90
N PRO A 416 5.45 5.70 23.13
CA PRO A 416 5.41 6.78 24.10
C PRO A 416 6.21 8.01 23.62
N LEU A 417 5.76 9.20 24.02
CA LEU A 417 6.25 10.47 23.46
C LEU A 417 7.78 10.67 23.52
N PRO A 418 8.52 10.28 24.59
CA PRO A 418 9.97 10.41 24.61
C PRO A 418 10.66 9.58 23.53
N GLU A 419 10.24 8.32 23.37
CA GLU A 419 10.74 7.39 22.36
C GLU A 419 10.37 7.85 20.95
N LEU A 420 9.14 8.36 20.76
CA LEU A 420 8.69 8.91 19.49
C LEU A 420 9.52 10.14 19.08
N ARG A 421 9.79 11.07 20.00
CA ARG A 421 10.64 12.24 19.71
C ARG A 421 12.06 11.83 19.33
N ALA A 422 12.63 10.83 20.03
CA ALA A 422 13.94 10.31 19.70
C ALA A 422 13.97 9.64 18.31
N LEU A 423 12.87 8.99 17.92
CA LEU A 423 12.67 8.45 16.58
C LEU A 423 12.60 9.58 15.55
N ASP A 424 11.82 10.63 15.82
CA ASP A 424 11.64 11.79 14.93
C ASP A 424 12.95 12.51 14.65
N GLU A 425 13.72 12.85 15.70
CA GLU A 425 15.00 13.52 15.57
C GLU A 425 15.98 12.74 14.68
N ARG A 426 15.93 11.39 14.74
CA ARG A 426 16.76 10.52 13.91
C ARG A 426 16.31 10.49 12.46
N LEU A 427 15.01 10.38 12.23
CA LEU A 427 14.44 10.38 10.89
C LEU A 427 14.65 11.74 10.20
N ASP A 428 14.53 12.84 10.92
CA ASP A 428 14.81 14.19 10.40
C ASP A 428 16.28 14.35 10.01
N GLY A 429 17.20 13.88 10.85
CA GLY A 429 18.64 13.88 10.56
C GLY A 429 18.97 13.02 9.33
N LEU A 430 18.37 11.84 9.24
CA LEU A 430 18.52 10.91 8.11
C LEU A 430 17.98 11.52 6.81
N ARG A 431 16.77 12.07 6.83
CA ARG A 431 16.16 12.75 5.67
C ARG A 431 16.99 13.94 5.21
N SER A 432 17.49 14.74 6.14
CA SER A 432 18.37 15.87 5.83
C SER A 432 19.66 15.41 5.13
N ALA A 433 20.28 14.34 5.62
CA ALA A 433 21.45 13.75 4.99
C ALA A 433 21.15 13.18 3.59
N ALA A 434 20.00 12.51 3.42
CA ALA A 434 19.53 11.97 2.13
C ALA A 434 19.36 13.08 1.09
N VAL A 435 18.59 14.12 1.42
CA VAL A 435 18.27 15.24 0.49
C VAL A 435 19.52 16.07 0.15
N THR A 436 20.48 16.18 1.06
CA THR A 436 21.74 16.89 0.79
C THR A 436 22.79 16.05 0.05
N GLY A 437 22.48 14.78 -0.27
CA GLY A 437 23.40 13.86 -0.94
C GLY A 437 24.56 13.39 -0.06
N ASN A 438 24.47 13.57 1.27
CA ASN A 438 25.49 13.10 2.20
C ASN A 438 25.25 11.63 2.57
N LEU A 439 25.51 10.72 1.62
CA LEU A 439 25.20 9.29 1.74
C LEU A 439 25.88 8.65 2.95
N ARG A 440 27.13 9.05 3.26
CA ARG A 440 27.83 8.56 4.46
C ARG A 440 27.08 8.91 5.74
N ALA A 441 26.59 10.15 5.85
CA ALA A 441 25.83 10.58 7.02
C ALA A 441 24.45 9.89 7.06
N ALA A 442 23.80 9.69 5.92
CA ALA A 442 22.52 8.98 5.82
C ALA A 442 22.66 7.53 6.29
N GLY A 443 23.65 6.79 5.77
CA GLY A 443 23.92 5.42 6.20
C GLY A 443 24.27 5.32 7.70
N ALA A 444 25.07 6.25 8.23
CA ALA A 444 25.37 6.29 9.67
C ALA A 444 24.12 6.59 10.52
N ALA A 445 23.24 7.48 10.05
CA ALA A 445 21.97 7.78 10.71
C ALA A 445 21.03 6.56 10.71
N ALA A 446 20.98 5.80 9.62
CA ALA A 446 20.19 4.57 9.54
C ALA A 446 20.70 3.47 10.49
N VAL A 447 22.02 3.32 10.65
CA VAL A 447 22.61 2.45 11.69
C VAL A 447 22.19 2.92 13.09
N SER A 448 22.23 4.22 13.36
CA SER A 448 21.80 4.79 14.64
C SER A 448 20.31 4.56 14.90
N LEU A 449 19.47 4.69 13.88
CA LEU A 449 18.04 4.39 13.93
C LEU A 449 17.79 2.92 14.32
N ARG A 450 18.46 1.96 13.67
CA ARG A 450 18.36 0.53 14.02
C ARG A 450 18.64 0.26 15.50
N ALA A 451 19.66 0.92 16.06
CA ALA A 451 20.01 0.78 17.48
C ALA A 451 18.92 1.35 18.40
N ALA A 452 18.28 2.46 18.01
CA ALA A 452 17.22 3.11 18.78
C ALA A 452 15.88 2.36 18.75
N LEU A 453 15.63 1.52 17.75
CA LEU A 453 14.42 0.69 17.68
C LEU A 453 14.44 -0.48 18.67
N ARG A 454 15.61 -0.99 19.06
CA ARG A 454 15.72 -2.18 19.92
C ARG A 454 15.05 -2.02 21.30
N PRO A 455 15.26 -0.92 22.06
CA PRO A 455 14.61 -0.74 23.36
C PRO A 455 13.09 -0.65 23.27
N ILE A 456 12.57 0.02 22.23
CA ILE A 456 11.12 0.19 22.00
C ILE A 456 10.45 -1.18 21.83
N ARG A 457 11.13 -2.13 21.17
CA ARG A 457 10.64 -3.49 20.97
C ARG A 457 10.66 -4.35 22.25
N LEU A 458 11.62 -4.13 23.14
CA LEU A 458 11.79 -4.94 24.36
C LEU A 458 10.78 -4.59 25.46
N ASP A 459 10.41 -3.31 25.57
CA ASP A 459 9.49 -2.82 26.62
C ASP A 459 8.01 -3.21 26.40
N ARG A 460 7.66 -3.80 25.25
CA ARG A 460 6.29 -4.23 24.93
C ARG A 460 5.99 -5.71 25.16
N THR A 461 6.96 -6.49 25.64
CA THR A 461 6.66 -7.85 26.12
C THR A 461 5.71 -7.73 27.33
N PRO A 462 4.46 -8.22 27.28
CA PRO A 462 3.58 -8.10 28.44
C PRO A 462 4.23 -8.84 29.62
N PRO A 463 4.25 -8.27 30.84
CA PRO A 463 4.69 -9.01 32.02
C PRO A 463 3.76 -10.23 32.16
N GLY A 464 4.37 -11.41 32.24
CA GLY A 464 3.78 -12.75 32.24
C GLY A 464 2.26 -12.84 32.42
N ARG A 465 1.60 -13.44 31.44
CA ARG A 465 0.31 -14.13 31.63
C ARG A 465 0.52 -15.63 31.59
#